data_AF-A0A9J7N1T8-F1
#
_entry.id   AF-A0A9J7N1T8-F1
#
_cell.length_a   1.000
_cell.length_b   1.000
_cell.length_c   1.000
_cell.angle_alpha   90.00
_cell.angle_beta   90.00
_cell.angle_gamma   90.00
#
_symmetry.space_group_name_H-M   'P 1'
#
loop_
_entity.id
_entity.type
_entity.pdbx_description
1 polymer ?
#
loop_
_entity_poly.entity_id
_entity_poly.type
_entity_poly.pdbx_seq_one_letter_code
_entity_poly.pdbx_strand_id
1 'polypeptide(L)'
;MSDFNKNTPGDLDRKLASREQRTTMVSYMMGPRVAVPVGLLVLLAIAAGGTAQATKGFTVRAQSYGWDDPGFRDVPYNSRDLTYIVVGGQKSNIDEGLKRGHQVFILNEQTGQVVDKAAFDTHGDSEAATKMTAFLGGVAEGRIIVVVVHDSGGRIPVNLAPYGATITYLGLRESYAMITQKGPKPSWFVEKRSARRAGPTIVESFVPPATKGFTVRAQSYAWEDPGFRDVPYNSRDLTYIVVGGQKSNIDEGLKRGHQVFILNEQTGQVVDKAAFDTWVHGDAEAAKKMATFLGGAAEGRIIAVVVHDSGDFTGGLSSVLAPYGSTITYLGRRESYAMITQKGPKPSWFVEKRSAKGAGPTIVEAFIPPAGTLEDHEVDNDKDRDEL
;
A
#
# COMPACT_ATOMS: atom_id res chain seq x y z
N MET A 1 1.15 88.26 21.46
CA MET A 1 1.27 88.33 22.94
C MET A 1 1.43 86.89 23.42
N SER A 2 2.57 86.34 23.80
CA SER A 2 3.94 86.79 24.08
C SER A 2 4.76 85.47 24.03
N ASP A 3 5.67 85.24 23.10
CA ASP A 3 7.03 85.74 22.99
C ASP A 3 7.95 85.54 24.22
N PHE A 4 9.00 84.75 23.94
CA PHE A 4 10.42 84.97 24.25
C PHE A 4 11.10 84.35 25.49
N ASN A 5 12.29 83.82 25.16
CA ASN A 5 13.58 83.84 25.88
C ASN A 5 13.83 82.77 26.96
N LYS A 6 15.04 82.18 27.10
CA LYS A 6 16.40 82.70 26.84
C LYS A 6 17.44 81.55 27.01
N ASN A 7 18.49 81.55 26.17
CA ASN A 7 19.94 81.56 26.53
C ASN A 7 20.56 80.48 27.43
N THR A 8 21.83 80.04 27.34
CA THR A 8 22.98 80.10 26.40
C THR A 8 24.09 79.18 27.01
N PRO A 9 25.23 78.93 26.33
CA PRO A 9 26.17 77.84 26.58
C PRO A 9 27.38 78.21 27.47
N GLY A 10 28.15 77.18 27.83
CA GLY A 10 29.54 77.26 28.31
C GLY A 10 30.03 75.84 28.63
N ASP A 11 31.31 75.48 28.61
CA ASP A 11 32.54 76.10 28.12
C ASP A 11 33.64 75.03 28.35
N LEU A 12 34.80 75.20 27.69
CA LEU A 12 36.14 74.73 28.09
C LEU A 12 36.61 73.25 27.89
N ASP A 13 37.50 73.12 26.90
CA ASP A 13 38.90 72.65 27.00
C ASP A 13 39.27 71.32 27.70
N ARG A 14 39.87 70.39 26.92
CA ARG A 14 41.30 70.00 27.09
C ARG A 14 41.78 68.97 26.05
N LYS A 15 42.74 69.44 25.24
CA LYS A 15 44.11 68.90 25.05
C LYS A 15 44.33 67.41 24.69
N LEU A 16 45.04 67.30 23.56
CA LEU A 16 46.30 66.57 23.33
C LEU A 16 46.25 65.12 22.80
N ALA A 17 46.90 65.01 21.65
CA ALA A 17 47.36 63.83 20.96
C ALA A 17 48.27 62.92 21.81
N SER A 18 48.26 61.62 21.52
CA SER A 18 49.45 60.93 20.98
C SER A 18 49.20 59.41 20.78
N ARG A 19 49.89 58.90 19.76
CA ARG A 19 50.45 57.54 19.61
C ARG A 19 49.54 56.35 19.35
N GLU A 20 49.67 55.88 18.10
CA GLU A 20 50.11 54.53 17.72
C GLU A 20 50.04 53.44 18.80
N GLN A 21 49.33 52.34 18.52
CA GLN A 21 50.02 51.07 18.26
C GLN A 21 49.11 49.99 17.65
N ARG A 22 49.83 49.12 16.94
CA ARG A 22 49.50 47.98 16.07
C ARG A 22 48.88 46.76 16.79
N THR A 23 48.00 46.05 16.05
CA THR A 23 47.78 44.57 16.01
C THR A 23 47.32 43.89 17.33
N THR A 24 46.35 42.97 17.45
CA THR A 24 45.78 41.92 16.58
C THR A 24 44.51 41.33 17.26
N MET A 25 43.62 40.76 16.45
CA MET A 25 42.73 39.60 16.73
C MET A 25 41.35 39.74 17.44
N VAL A 26 40.32 39.49 16.62
CA VAL A 26 39.29 38.42 16.71
C VAL A 26 37.94 38.68 17.41
N SER A 27 36.90 38.50 16.58
CA SER A 27 35.53 37.96 16.80
C SER A 27 34.34 38.81 17.27
N TYR A 28 33.33 38.81 16.40
CA TYR A 28 31.91 38.49 16.62
C TYR A 28 31.13 39.21 17.74
N MET A 29 30.11 40.00 17.37
CA MET A 29 28.68 39.62 17.44
C MET A 29 27.73 40.84 17.34
N MET A 30 26.67 40.62 16.56
CA MET A 30 25.29 41.14 16.68
C MET A 30 24.99 42.64 16.46
N GLY A 31 24.01 42.87 15.56
CA GLY A 31 23.48 44.18 15.10
C GLY A 31 22.55 44.89 16.11
N PRO A 32 21.52 45.68 15.70
CA PRO A 32 20.66 45.46 14.52
C PRO A 32 20.12 46.71 13.73
N ARG A 33 19.50 46.42 12.56
CA ARG A 33 18.22 46.97 11.98
C ARG A 33 18.18 48.44 11.44
N VAL A 34 17.52 48.84 10.32
CA VAL A 34 16.58 48.31 9.29
C VAL A 34 16.69 49.19 8.01
N ALA A 35 16.53 48.59 6.81
CA ALA A 35 15.60 48.97 5.71
C ALA A 35 16.12 48.54 4.32
N VAL A 36 15.28 47.84 3.55
CA VAL A 36 15.57 47.29 2.21
C VAL A 36 14.40 47.66 1.28
N PRO A 37 14.67 47.94 -0.02
CA PRO A 37 13.71 47.60 -1.06
C PRO A 37 14.30 46.71 -2.18
N VAL A 38 13.45 45.73 -2.55
CA VAL A 38 13.18 45.14 -3.88
C VAL A 38 14.35 44.56 -4.69
N GLY A 39 14.42 43.22 -4.71
CA GLY A 39 15.18 42.43 -5.67
C GLY A 39 14.32 41.28 -6.24
N LEU A 40 14.06 41.35 -7.54
CA LEU A 40 13.39 40.38 -8.39
C LEU A 40 14.15 39.04 -8.37
N LEU A 41 13.55 37.96 -7.84
CA LEU A 41 14.13 36.62 -7.87
C LEU A 41 13.50 35.81 -9.00
N VAL A 42 14.28 35.56 -10.05
CA VAL A 42 13.97 34.55 -11.08
C VAL A 42 14.20 33.17 -10.45
N LEU A 43 13.12 32.41 -10.21
CA LEU A 43 13.23 31.01 -9.80
C LEU A 43 13.51 30.16 -11.04
N LEU A 44 14.75 29.68 -11.15
CA LEU A 44 15.15 28.62 -12.06
C LEU A 44 14.63 27.29 -11.49
N ALA A 45 13.62 26.70 -12.13
CA ALA A 45 13.15 25.36 -11.78
C ALA A 45 14.19 24.32 -12.22
N ILE A 46 15.00 23.83 -11.27
CA ILE A 46 15.81 22.63 -11.48
C ILE A 46 14.87 21.43 -11.27
N ALA A 47 14.53 20.74 -12.36
CA ALA A 47 13.94 19.41 -12.32
C ALA A 47 14.96 18.44 -11.71
N ALA A 48 14.89 18.23 -10.40
CA ALA A 48 15.62 17.17 -9.72
C ALA A 48 14.87 15.85 -9.93
N GLY A 49 15.55 14.90 -10.56
CA GLY A 49 15.03 13.57 -10.85
C GLY A 49 14.46 12.88 -9.61
N GLY A 50 13.20 12.46 -9.73
CA GLY A 50 12.55 11.61 -8.74
C GLY A 50 13.18 10.22 -8.76
N THR A 51 14.16 9.98 -7.89
CA THR A 51 14.39 8.63 -7.39
C THR A 51 13.08 8.17 -6.75
N ALA A 52 12.54 7.02 -7.19
CA ALA A 52 11.29 6.45 -6.69
C ALA A 52 11.37 6.25 -5.17
N GLN A 53 10.91 7.25 -4.43
CA GLN A 53 10.76 7.16 -2.99
C GLN A 53 9.60 6.21 -2.74
N ALA A 54 9.88 5.05 -2.15
CA ALA A 54 8.85 4.16 -1.64
C ALA A 54 7.90 5.01 -0.79
N THR A 55 6.66 5.18 -1.25
CA THR A 55 5.64 5.96 -0.56
C THR A 55 5.47 5.33 0.81
N LYS A 56 5.86 6.01 1.90
CA LYS A 56 5.43 5.56 3.23
C LYS A 56 3.90 5.58 3.23
N GLY A 57 3.26 4.55 3.77
CA GLY A 57 1.81 4.53 3.93
C GLY A 57 1.34 5.73 4.75
N PHE A 58 0.04 5.95 4.81
CA PHE A 58 -0.55 7.12 5.45
C PHE A 58 -1.74 6.74 6.34
N THR A 59 -1.91 7.50 7.41
CA THR A 59 -3.08 7.36 8.29
C THR A 59 -4.25 8.15 7.73
N VAL A 60 -5.41 7.50 7.70
CA VAL A 60 -6.70 8.11 7.40
C VAL A 60 -7.55 8.05 8.68
N ARG A 61 -8.03 9.22 9.12
CA ARG A 61 -9.00 9.34 10.21
C ARG A 61 -10.28 9.94 9.66
N ALA A 62 -11.43 9.37 10.03
CA ALA A 62 -12.73 9.83 9.58
C ALA A 62 -13.63 10.13 10.79
N GLN A 63 -14.29 11.27 10.78
CA GLN A 63 -15.20 11.70 11.84
C GLN A 63 -16.60 11.94 11.28
N SER A 64 -17.58 11.28 11.90
CA SER A 64 -19.01 11.39 11.60
C SER A 64 -19.77 11.86 12.83
N TYR A 65 -20.81 12.65 12.58
CA TYR A 65 -21.58 13.36 13.61
C TYR A 65 -23.06 13.29 13.27
N GLY A 66 -23.87 12.78 14.20
CA GLY A 66 -25.32 12.89 14.18
C GLY A 66 -25.78 14.19 14.85
N TRP A 67 -26.93 14.74 14.44
CA TRP A 67 -27.42 16.04 14.97
C TRP A 67 -27.65 16.06 16.49
N ASP A 68 -27.93 14.89 17.08
CA ASP A 68 -28.15 14.75 18.51
C ASP A 68 -26.90 14.31 19.29
N ASP A 69 -25.74 14.21 18.63
CA ASP A 69 -24.49 13.86 19.30
C ASP A 69 -23.96 15.04 20.13
N PRO A 70 -23.35 14.77 21.31
CA PRO A 70 -22.69 15.80 22.12
C PRO A 70 -21.67 16.59 21.29
N GLY A 71 -21.71 17.92 21.40
CA GLY A 71 -20.82 18.82 20.66
C GLY A 71 -21.34 19.25 19.28
N PHE A 72 -22.37 18.59 18.72
CA PHE A 72 -22.88 18.96 17.39
C PHE A 72 -23.44 20.39 17.36
N ARG A 73 -24.18 20.77 18.41
CA ARG A 73 -24.87 22.06 18.50
C ARG A 73 -24.02 23.19 19.08
N ASP A 74 -22.77 22.88 19.43
CA ASP A 74 -21.82 23.85 19.98
C ASP A 74 -21.14 24.67 18.87
N VAL A 75 -21.30 24.25 17.61
CA VAL A 75 -20.78 24.91 16.41
C VAL A 75 -21.91 25.09 15.36
N PRO A 76 -21.74 25.97 14.36
CA PRO A 76 -22.70 26.11 13.27
C PRO A 76 -22.96 24.78 12.55
N TYR A 77 -24.18 24.56 12.07
CA TYR A 77 -24.59 23.30 11.39
C TYR A 77 -23.65 22.90 10.24
N ASN A 78 -23.18 23.88 9.48
CA ASN A 78 -22.29 23.69 8.34
C ASN A 78 -20.80 23.78 8.74
N SER A 79 -20.48 23.71 10.03
CA SER A 79 -19.11 23.77 10.51
C SER A 79 -18.28 22.60 9.97
N ARG A 80 -17.12 22.93 9.43
CA ARG A 80 -16.12 21.97 8.94
C ARG A 80 -15.51 21.13 10.07
N ASP A 81 -15.82 21.42 11.32
CA ASP A 81 -15.37 20.65 12.48
C ASP A 81 -16.31 19.51 12.88
N LEU A 82 -17.49 19.42 12.27
CA LEU A 82 -18.44 18.34 12.53
C LEU A 82 -18.02 17.06 11.78
N THR A 83 -18.18 17.04 10.46
CA THR A 83 -17.94 15.85 9.64
C THR A 83 -16.77 16.10 8.69
N TYR A 84 -15.68 15.33 8.83
CA TYR A 84 -14.45 15.51 8.07
C TYR A 84 -13.62 14.23 7.99
N ILE A 85 -12.61 14.25 7.14
CA ILE A 85 -11.51 13.29 7.15
C ILE A 85 -10.18 14.00 7.41
N VAL A 86 -9.20 13.28 7.94
CA VAL A 86 -7.81 13.71 8.05
C VAL A 86 -6.94 12.65 7.39
N VAL A 87 -6.14 13.05 6.41
CA VAL A 87 -5.22 12.16 5.69
C VAL A 87 -3.81 12.70 5.84
N GLY A 88 -2.90 11.91 6.41
CA GLY A 88 -1.51 12.35 6.61
C GLY A 88 -1.40 13.67 7.41
N GLY A 89 -2.35 13.94 8.31
CA GLY A 89 -2.42 15.18 9.10
C GLY A 89 -3.16 16.34 8.42
N GLN A 90 -3.60 16.20 7.17
CA GLN A 90 -4.36 17.23 6.45
C GLN A 90 -5.87 16.98 6.53
N LYS A 91 -6.62 17.94 7.08
CA LYS A 91 -8.10 17.89 7.17
C LYS A 91 -8.74 18.21 5.82
N SER A 92 -9.77 17.44 5.44
CA SER A 92 -10.63 17.69 4.28
C SER A 92 -12.11 17.53 4.61
N ASN A 93 -12.94 18.34 3.94
CA ASN A 93 -14.40 18.40 4.06
C ASN A 93 -15.03 18.48 2.66
N ILE A 94 -16.36 18.37 2.57
CA ILE A 94 -17.09 18.70 1.35
C ILE A 94 -17.10 20.23 1.15
N ASP A 95 -16.68 20.67 -0.04
CA ASP A 95 -16.45 22.10 -0.31
C ASP A 95 -17.74 22.91 -0.45
N GLU A 96 -18.80 22.29 -0.95
CA GLU A 96 -20.13 22.89 -1.15
C GLU A 96 -20.94 23.09 0.14
N GLY A 97 -20.35 22.76 1.30
CA GLY A 97 -21.02 22.73 2.59
C GLY A 97 -21.55 21.34 2.95
N LEU A 98 -21.63 21.08 4.25
CA LEU A 98 -22.15 19.80 4.75
C LEU A 98 -23.63 19.69 4.40
N LYS A 99 -23.97 18.67 3.62
CA LYS A 99 -25.35 18.25 3.40
C LYS A 99 -25.64 17.13 4.40
N ARG A 100 -26.86 17.06 4.92
CA ARG A 100 -27.32 15.88 5.66
C ARG A 100 -27.07 14.62 4.83
N GLY A 101 -26.85 13.47 5.46
CA GLY A 101 -26.64 12.19 4.77
C GLY A 101 -25.18 11.78 4.64
N HIS A 102 -24.91 10.89 3.68
CA HIS A 102 -23.59 10.30 3.47
C HIS A 102 -22.67 11.27 2.72
N GLN A 103 -21.47 11.48 3.25
CA GLN A 103 -20.37 12.15 2.58
C GLN A 103 -19.35 11.08 2.20
N VAL A 104 -18.89 11.13 0.96
CA VAL A 104 -17.93 10.18 0.40
C VAL A 104 -16.69 10.93 -0.05
N PHE A 105 -15.53 10.40 0.28
CA PHE A 105 -14.23 10.89 -0.17
C PHE A 105 -13.50 9.75 -0.88
N ILE A 106 -12.93 10.07 -2.04
CA ILE A 106 -12.10 9.15 -2.83
C ILE A 106 -10.66 9.63 -2.71
N LEU A 107 -9.79 8.76 -2.20
CA LEU A 107 -8.37 9.06 -2.06
C LEU A 107 -7.55 8.29 -3.07
N ASN A 108 -6.51 8.94 -3.57
CA ASN A 108 -5.44 8.28 -4.28
C ASN A 108 -4.68 7.35 -3.32
N GLU A 109 -4.59 6.08 -3.68
CA GLU A 109 -4.01 5.00 -2.89
C GLU A 109 -2.50 5.13 -2.66
N GLN A 110 -1.78 5.84 -3.52
CA GLN A 110 -0.35 6.06 -3.39
C GLN A 110 -0.02 7.26 -2.50
N THR A 111 -0.83 8.31 -2.57
CA THR A 111 -0.49 9.63 -2.01
C THR A 111 -1.40 10.08 -0.86
N GLY A 112 -2.57 9.46 -0.72
CA GLY A 112 -3.62 9.90 0.21
C GLY A 112 -4.33 11.18 -0.21
N GLN A 113 -4.01 11.76 -1.37
CA GLN A 113 -4.68 12.96 -1.87
C GLN A 113 -6.16 12.66 -2.14
N VAL A 114 -7.03 13.57 -1.70
CA VAL A 114 -8.45 13.52 -2.06
C VAL A 114 -8.58 13.88 -3.55
N VAL A 115 -8.95 12.90 -4.37
CA VAL A 115 -9.10 13.07 -5.82
C VAL A 115 -10.53 13.34 -6.23
N ASP A 116 -11.49 12.93 -5.41
CA ASP A 116 -12.91 13.23 -5.60
C ASP A 116 -13.64 13.19 -4.26
N LYS A 117 -14.77 13.88 -4.16
CA LYS A 117 -15.63 13.87 -2.98
C LYS A 117 -17.03 14.33 -3.33
N ALA A 118 -18.04 13.70 -2.70
CA ALA A 118 -19.43 13.99 -2.95
C ALA A 118 -20.27 13.86 -1.67
N ALA A 119 -21.39 14.57 -1.64
CA ALA A 119 -22.37 14.52 -0.57
C ALA A 119 -23.73 14.06 -1.12
N PHE A 120 -24.38 13.14 -0.40
CA PHE A 120 -25.65 12.55 -0.78
C PHE A 120 -26.65 12.71 0.37
N ASP A 121 -27.74 13.47 0.15
CA ASP A 121 -28.81 13.64 1.16
C ASP A 121 -29.70 12.40 1.23
N THR A 122 -29.15 11.32 1.77
CA THR A 122 -29.84 10.04 2.01
C THR A 122 -30.88 10.11 3.14
N HIS A 123 -31.31 11.33 3.49
CA HIS A 123 -32.45 11.56 4.35
C HIS A 123 -33.56 12.36 3.66
N GLY A 124 -33.21 13.34 2.82
CA GLY A 124 -34.16 14.22 2.14
C GLY A 124 -34.41 13.91 0.67
N ASP A 125 -33.44 13.34 -0.05
CA ASP A 125 -33.50 13.10 -1.49
C ASP A 125 -33.66 11.61 -1.79
N SER A 126 -34.85 11.20 -2.25
CA SER A 126 -35.18 9.81 -2.60
C SER A 126 -34.23 9.17 -3.62
N GLU A 127 -33.52 9.95 -4.42
CA GLU A 127 -32.56 9.46 -5.41
C GLU A 127 -31.12 9.37 -4.89
N ALA A 128 -30.87 9.84 -3.66
CA ALA A 128 -29.51 9.95 -3.12
C ALA A 128 -28.77 8.60 -3.10
N ALA A 129 -29.46 7.50 -2.77
CA ALA A 129 -28.85 6.17 -2.77
C ALA A 129 -28.45 5.71 -4.18
N THR A 130 -29.29 5.98 -5.19
CA THR A 130 -28.98 5.68 -6.60
C THR A 130 -27.78 6.52 -7.08
N LYS A 131 -27.77 7.82 -6.77
CA LYS A 131 -26.66 8.73 -7.09
C LYS A 131 -25.35 8.28 -6.43
N MET A 132 -25.40 7.89 -5.17
CA MET A 132 -24.23 7.39 -4.44
C MET A 132 -23.74 6.05 -5.02
N THR A 133 -24.65 5.17 -5.42
CA THR A 133 -24.31 3.90 -6.07
C THR A 133 -23.60 4.15 -7.40
N ALA A 134 -24.12 5.07 -8.23
CA ALA A 134 -23.49 5.46 -9.48
C ALA A 134 -22.11 6.09 -9.26
N PHE A 135 -21.99 6.98 -8.27
CA PHE A 135 -20.71 7.60 -7.90
C PHE A 135 -19.66 6.56 -7.51
N LEU A 136 -19.99 5.64 -6.59
CA LEU A 136 -19.08 4.56 -6.18
C LEU A 136 -18.81 3.53 -7.29
N GLY A 137 -19.74 3.37 -8.23
CA GLY A 137 -19.59 2.56 -9.43
C GLY A 137 -18.52 3.10 -10.38
N GLY A 138 -18.43 4.43 -10.52
CA GLY A 138 -17.43 5.11 -11.35
C GLY A 138 -16.04 5.25 -10.70
N VAL A 139 -15.89 4.86 -9.43
CA VAL A 139 -14.59 4.87 -8.74
C VAL A 139 -13.69 3.78 -9.33
N ALA A 140 -12.51 4.17 -9.80
CA ALA A 140 -11.49 3.24 -10.28
C ALA A 140 -11.08 2.23 -9.19
N GLU A 141 -10.84 0.99 -9.60
CA GLU A 141 -10.35 -0.08 -8.73
C GLU A 141 -9.07 0.34 -7.98
N GLY A 142 -8.95 -0.11 -6.73
CA GLY A 142 -7.83 0.23 -5.85
C GLY A 142 -7.90 1.60 -5.18
N ARG A 143 -8.80 2.51 -5.57
CA ARG A 143 -8.99 3.79 -4.85
C ARG A 143 -9.50 3.56 -3.43
N ILE A 144 -9.09 4.41 -2.51
CA ILE A 144 -9.57 4.36 -1.11
C ILE A 144 -10.89 5.09 -1.04
N ILE A 145 -11.88 4.45 -0.43
CA ILE A 145 -13.21 5.01 -0.21
C ILE A 145 -13.35 5.28 1.29
N VAL A 146 -13.66 6.53 1.64
CA VAL A 146 -14.01 6.93 3.00
C VAL A 146 -15.45 7.43 3.00
N VAL A 147 -16.27 6.86 3.88
CA VAL A 147 -17.68 7.27 4.04
C VAL A 147 -17.88 7.76 5.45
N VAL A 148 -18.53 8.91 5.60
CA VAL A 148 -18.95 9.47 6.89
C VAL A 148 -20.37 10.00 6.78
N VAL A 149 -21.13 9.95 7.88
CA VAL A 149 -22.48 10.53 7.92
C VAL A 149 -22.48 11.91 8.60
N HIS A 150 -23.24 12.84 8.04
CA HIS A 150 -23.55 14.13 8.65
C HIS A 150 -25.04 14.22 8.98
N ASP A 151 -25.37 14.60 10.22
CA ASP A 151 -26.72 14.73 10.77
C ASP A 151 -27.51 13.40 10.79
N SER A 152 -27.93 12.88 9.65
CA SER A 152 -28.76 11.68 9.51
C SER A 152 -28.54 10.99 8.16
N GLY A 153 -28.20 9.70 8.17
CA GLY A 153 -28.05 8.90 6.93
C GLY A 153 -29.10 7.79 6.75
N GLY A 154 -29.95 7.53 7.75
CA GLY A 154 -30.71 6.28 7.87
C GLY A 154 -32.09 6.19 7.21
N ARG A 155 -32.61 7.26 6.59
CA ARG A 155 -33.98 7.22 6.02
C ARG A 155 -34.02 6.56 4.65
N ILE A 156 -32.96 6.67 3.86
CA ILE A 156 -32.84 6.03 2.55
C ILE A 156 -31.69 5.01 2.64
N PRO A 157 -31.97 3.70 2.49
CA PRO A 157 -30.95 2.67 2.57
C PRO A 157 -29.86 2.84 1.50
N VAL A 158 -28.60 2.69 1.92
CA VAL A 158 -27.43 2.66 1.02
C VAL A 158 -26.79 1.28 1.12
N ASN A 159 -26.49 0.66 -0.02
CA ASN A 159 -25.79 -0.61 -0.05
C ASN A 159 -24.27 -0.41 -0.13
N LEU A 160 -23.59 -0.60 1.00
CA LEU A 160 -22.12 -0.57 1.08
C LEU A 160 -21.49 -1.97 1.18
N ALA A 161 -22.28 -3.04 1.15
CA ALA A 161 -21.79 -4.42 1.25
C ALA A 161 -20.75 -4.78 0.16
N PRO A 162 -20.87 -4.32 -1.11
CA PRO A 162 -19.85 -4.55 -2.13
C PRO A 162 -18.46 -3.99 -1.76
N TYR A 163 -18.39 -3.05 -0.80
CA TYR A 163 -17.15 -2.42 -0.34
C TYR A 163 -16.70 -2.93 1.04
N GLY A 164 -17.26 -4.07 1.47
CA GLY A 164 -16.87 -4.77 2.69
C GLY A 164 -17.65 -4.38 3.96
N ALA A 165 -18.62 -3.47 3.86
CA ALA A 165 -19.44 -3.06 4.99
C ALA A 165 -20.32 -4.20 5.52
N THR A 166 -20.38 -4.34 6.83
CA THR A 166 -21.23 -5.28 7.56
C THR A 166 -22.41 -4.58 8.23
N ILE A 167 -22.32 -3.26 8.43
CA ILE A 167 -23.42 -2.43 8.93
C ILE A 167 -24.30 -2.04 7.74
N THR A 168 -25.46 -2.68 7.62
CA THR A 168 -26.38 -2.52 6.48
C THR A 168 -27.53 -1.55 6.73
N TYR A 169 -27.69 -1.06 7.97
CA TYR A 169 -28.76 -0.16 8.36
C TYR A 169 -28.28 0.86 9.41
N LEU A 170 -28.71 2.11 9.23
CA LEU A 170 -28.50 3.21 10.18
C LEU A 170 -29.85 3.73 10.68
N GLY A 171 -29.94 3.95 11.99
CA GLY A 171 -31.08 4.61 12.61
C GLY A 171 -31.09 6.13 12.40
N LEU A 172 -32.17 6.76 12.88
CA LEU A 172 -32.28 8.23 12.89
C LEU A 172 -31.14 8.84 13.70
N ARG A 173 -30.36 9.73 13.07
CA ARG A 173 -29.26 10.49 13.68
C ARG A 173 -28.18 9.63 14.33
N GLU A 174 -27.99 8.41 13.85
CA GLU A 174 -26.78 7.64 14.15
C GLU A 174 -25.61 8.19 13.31
N SER A 175 -24.43 8.27 13.94
CA SER A 175 -23.19 8.54 13.22
C SER A 175 -22.56 7.23 12.74
N TYR A 176 -21.92 7.28 11.58
CA TYR A 176 -21.29 6.14 10.92
C TYR A 176 -20.06 6.60 10.15
N ALA A 177 -18.98 5.84 10.26
CA ALA A 177 -17.77 6.08 9.49
C ALA A 177 -17.16 4.76 9.01
N MET A 178 -16.64 4.75 7.78
CA MET A 178 -15.99 3.62 7.14
C MET A 178 -14.78 4.08 6.34
N ILE A 179 -13.70 3.30 6.39
CA ILE A 179 -12.51 3.42 5.55
C ILE A 179 -12.28 2.07 4.88
N THR A 180 -12.28 2.04 3.55
CA THR A 180 -12.14 0.83 2.74
C THR A 180 -11.41 1.12 1.42
N GLN A 181 -11.25 0.11 0.58
CA GLN A 181 -10.70 0.21 -0.77
C GLN A 181 -11.73 -0.33 -1.77
N LYS A 182 -11.79 0.29 -2.95
CA LYS A 182 -12.50 -0.26 -4.11
C LYS A 182 -11.80 -1.56 -4.53
N GLY A 183 -12.57 -2.66 -4.57
CA GLY A 183 -12.07 -4.00 -4.87
C GLY A 183 -12.21 -4.95 -3.67
N PRO A 184 -11.35 -5.98 -3.56
CA PRO A 184 -11.34 -6.90 -2.41
C PRO A 184 -11.23 -6.16 -1.08
N LYS A 185 -11.97 -6.62 -0.06
CA LYS A 185 -11.96 -6.01 1.28
C LYS A 185 -10.53 -5.99 1.86
N PRO A 186 -9.94 -4.81 2.13
CA PRO A 186 -8.57 -4.74 2.61
C PRO A 186 -8.46 -5.19 4.08
N SER A 187 -7.29 -5.68 4.48
CA SER A 187 -7.01 -6.08 5.87
C SER A 187 -7.05 -4.91 6.86
N TRP A 188 -6.85 -3.68 6.37
CA TRP A 188 -6.93 -2.43 7.12
C TRP A 188 -8.32 -1.77 7.05
N PHE A 189 -9.33 -2.46 6.50
CA PHE A 189 -10.72 -2.03 6.55
C PHE A 189 -11.15 -1.71 7.98
N VAL A 190 -11.84 -0.59 8.16
CA VAL A 190 -12.49 -0.26 9.43
C VAL A 190 -13.85 0.36 9.17
N GLU A 191 -14.85 -0.05 9.95
CA GLU A 191 -16.15 0.63 10.02
C GLU A 191 -16.62 0.69 11.47
N LYS A 192 -17.41 1.73 11.79
CA LYS A 192 -18.04 1.89 13.09
C LYS A 192 -19.34 2.66 12.95
N ARG A 193 -20.26 2.42 13.87
CA ARG A 193 -21.41 3.29 14.14
C ARG A 193 -21.50 3.60 15.62
N SER A 194 -22.11 4.73 15.93
CA SER A 194 -22.59 5.07 17.27
C SER A 194 -24.09 5.31 17.22
N ALA A 195 -24.78 4.81 18.24
CA ALA A 195 -26.19 5.10 18.44
C ALA A 195 -26.43 6.61 18.58
N ARG A 196 -27.65 7.06 18.31
CA ARG A 196 -28.08 8.45 18.49
C ARG A 196 -27.69 8.96 19.89
N ARG A 197 -27.02 10.12 19.98
CA ARG A 197 -26.49 10.77 21.21
C ARG A 197 -25.23 10.12 21.78
N ALA A 198 -24.69 9.07 21.15
CA ALA A 198 -23.47 8.40 21.58
C ALA A 198 -22.27 8.68 20.67
N GLY A 199 -22.45 9.47 19.60
CA GLY A 199 -21.33 9.92 18.78
C GLY A 199 -20.54 11.07 19.42
N PRO A 200 -19.55 11.62 18.69
CA PRO A 200 -19.25 11.29 17.30
C PRO A 200 -18.69 9.89 17.09
N THR A 201 -18.87 9.38 15.88
CA THR A 201 -18.17 8.19 15.42
C THR A 201 -16.84 8.61 14.80
N ILE A 202 -15.74 8.10 15.36
CA ILE A 202 -14.39 8.30 14.83
C ILE A 202 -13.80 6.92 14.53
N VAL A 203 -13.28 6.77 13.31
CA VAL A 203 -12.47 5.63 12.90
C VAL A 203 -11.13 6.11 12.39
N GLU A 204 -10.10 5.30 12.56
CA GLU A 204 -8.75 5.58 12.07
C GLU A 204 -8.16 4.28 11.53
N SER A 205 -7.47 4.35 10.40
CA SER A 205 -6.74 3.23 9.83
C SER A 205 -5.46 3.69 9.16
N PHE A 206 -4.44 2.85 9.22
CA PHE A 206 -3.20 3.02 8.47
C PHE A 206 -3.34 2.33 7.13
N VAL A 207 -3.34 3.11 6.05
CA VAL A 207 -3.29 2.62 4.69
C VAL A 207 -1.82 2.33 4.37
N PRO A 208 -1.43 1.08 4.07
CA PRO A 208 -0.08 0.76 3.69
C PRO A 208 0.31 1.45 2.37
N PRO A 209 1.62 1.59 2.09
CA PRO A 209 2.08 1.99 0.77
C PRO A 209 1.34 1.24 -0.33
N ALA A 210 0.82 1.95 -1.33
CA ALA A 210 0.45 1.29 -2.58
C ALA A 210 1.72 0.69 -3.18
N THR A 211 1.84 -0.63 -3.12
CA THR A 211 2.97 -1.32 -3.72
C THR A 211 2.75 -1.31 -5.23
N LYS A 212 3.73 -0.75 -5.96
CA LYS A 212 3.90 -1.16 -7.35
C LYS A 212 4.10 -2.68 -7.31
N GLY A 213 3.40 -3.40 -8.18
CA GLY A 213 3.56 -4.85 -8.27
C GLY A 213 5.05 -5.22 -8.29
N PHE A 214 5.37 -6.43 -7.84
CA PHE A 214 6.75 -6.84 -7.68
C PHE A 214 7.04 -8.07 -8.53
N THR A 215 8.25 -8.14 -9.06
CA THR A 215 8.72 -9.31 -9.79
C THR A 215 9.24 -10.35 -8.81
N VAL A 216 8.81 -11.60 -9.00
CA VAL A 216 9.40 -12.78 -8.39
C VAL A 216 10.10 -13.57 -9.48
N ARG A 217 11.39 -13.86 -9.30
CA ARG A 217 12.17 -14.78 -10.12
C ARG A 217 12.56 -15.98 -9.29
N ALA A 218 12.30 -17.19 -9.77
CA ALA A 218 12.59 -18.44 -9.08
C ALA A 218 13.60 -19.26 -9.91
N GLN A 219 14.71 -19.67 -9.29
CA GLN A 219 15.75 -20.47 -9.92
C GLN A 219 15.89 -21.82 -9.21
N SER A 220 15.76 -22.89 -10.00
CA SER A 220 15.97 -24.27 -9.60
C SER A 220 17.18 -24.86 -10.30
N TYR A 221 17.94 -25.68 -9.57
CA TYR A 221 19.18 -26.27 -10.02
C TYR A 221 19.24 -27.73 -9.58
N ALA A 222 19.35 -28.64 -10.55
CA ALA A 222 19.57 -30.05 -10.31
C ALA A 222 21.06 -30.41 -10.41
N TRP A 223 21.48 -31.51 -9.78
CA TRP A 223 22.90 -31.90 -9.69
C TRP A 223 23.59 -32.12 -11.05
N GLU A 224 22.82 -32.39 -12.09
CA GLU A 224 23.34 -32.60 -13.45
C GLU A 224 23.23 -31.37 -14.34
N ASP A 225 22.63 -30.28 -13.86
CA ASP A 225 22.54 -29.05 -14.63
C ASP A 225 23.95 -28.42 -14.78
N PRO A 226 24.26 -27.87 -15.97
CA PRO A 226 25.50 -27.13 -16.22
C PRO A 226 25.71 -26.08 -15.14
N GLY A 227 26.91 -25.98 -14.56
CA GLY A 227 27.22 -25.02 -13.51
C GLY A 227 26.93 -25.46 -12.08
N PHE A 228 26.17 -26.55 -11.85
CA PHE A 228 25.86 -26.98 -10.47
C PHE A 228 27.14 -27.33 -9.69
N ARG A 229 28.09 -28.01 -10.36
CA ARG A 229 29.33 -28.52 -9.74
C ARG A 229 30.46 -27.48 -9.70
N ASP A 230 30.23 -26.30 -10.25
CA ASP A 230 31.23 -25.23 -10.29
C ASP A 230 31.27 -24.46 -8.96
N VAL A 231 30.28 -24.66 -8.10
CA VAL A 231 30.17 -24.08 -6.76
C VAL A 231 29.93 -25.18 -5.70
N PRO A 232 30.17 -24.91 -4.40
CA PRO A 232 29.83 -25.86 -3.35
C PRO A 232 28.36 -26.30 -3.39
N TYR A 233 28.08 -27.56 -3.06
CA TYR A 233 26.72 -28.13 -3.09
C TYR A 233 25.68 -27.28 -2.32
N ASN A 234 26.08 -26.71 -1.19
CA ASN A 234 25.24 -25.87 -0.35
C ASN A 234 25.31 -24.37 -0.71
N SER A 235 25.89 -24.02 -1.86
CA SER A 235 26.02 -22.64 -2.32
C SER A 235 24.65 -22.02 -2.53
N ARG A 236 24.43 -20.85 -1.92
CA ARG A 236 23.21 -20.04 -2.07
C ARG A 236 22.99 -19.49 -3.49
N ASP A 237 23.94 -19.72 -4.40
CA ASP A 237 23.82 -19.34 -5.80
C ASP A 237 23.19 -20.41 -6.70
N LEU A 238 22.95 -21.62 -6.18
CA LEU A 238 22.31 -22.69 -6.94
C LEU A 238 20.79 -22.48 -7.00
N THR A 239 20.09 -22.67 -5.88
CA THR A 239 18.63 -22.63 -5.81
C THR A 239 18.18 -21.47 -4.93
N TYR A 240 17.40 -20.54 -5.49
CA TYR A 240 16.96 -19.32 -4.79
C TYR A 240 15.73 -18.69 -5.44
N ILE A 241 15.14 -17.73 -4.75
CA ILE A 241 14.22 -16.76 -5.34
C ILE A 241 14.81 -15.36 -5.27
N VAL A 242 14.37 -14.48 -6.16
CA VAL A 242 14.64 -13.03 -6.12
C VAL A 242 13.31 -12.32 -6.12
N VAL A 243 13.11 -11.42 -5.17
CA VAL A 243 11.87 -10.65 -5.04
C VAL A 243 12.22 -9.18 -4.98
N GLY A 244 11.71 -8.39 -5.92
CA GLY A 244 12.04 -6.95 -5.98
C GLY A 244 13.55 -6.68 -6.02
N GLY A 245 14.33 -7.56 -6.65
CA GLY A 245 15.79 -7.49 -6.73
C GLY A 245 16.55 -8.06 -5.53
N GLN A 246 15.88 -8.51 -4.46
CA GLN A 246 16.51 -9.12 -3.29
C GLN A 246 16.49 -10.64 -3.36
N LYS A 247 17.67 -11.27 -3.28
CA LYS A 247 17.82 -12.74 -3.27
C LYS A 247 17.45 -13.32 -1.90
N SER A 248 16.72 -14.45 -1.90
CA SER A 248 16.39 -15.23 -0.71
C SER A 248 16.59 -16.73 -0.96
N ASN A 249 17.07 -17.43 0.07
CA ASN A 249 17.33 -18.87 0.12
C ASN A 249 16.76 -19.46 1.41
N ILE A 250 16.81 -20.78 1.55
CA ILE A 250 16.55 -21.46 2.82
C ILE A 250 17.70 -21.20 3.81
N ASP A 251 17.37 -20.83 5.06
CA ASP A 251 18.34 -20.28 6.02
C ASP A 251 19.33 -21.33 6.54
N GLU A 252 18.89 -22.58 6.68
CA GLU A 252 19.67 -23.70 7.21
C GLU A 252 20.63 -24.36 6.18
N GLY A 253 20.86 -23.69 5.05
CA GLY A 253 21.59 -24.24 3.92
C GLY A 253 20.66 -24.96 2.93
N LEU A 254 21.09 -25.03 1.67
CA LEU A 254 20.30 -25.73 0.65
C LEU A 254 20.18 -27.21 1.00
N LYS A 255 18.94 -27.66 1.14
CA LYS A 255 18.60 -29.06 1.29
C LYS A 255 18.08 -29.57 -0.05
N ARG A 256 18.36 -30.84 -0.34
CA ARG A 256 17.81 -31.55 -1.50
C ARG A 256 16.28 -31.51 -1.47
N GLY A 257 15.65 -31.58 -2.64
CA GLY A 257 14.21 -31.65 -2.80
C GLY A 257 13.56 -30.31 -3.09
N HIS A 258 12.26 -30.22 -2.81
CA HIS A 258 11.48 -29.01 -3.02
C HIS A 258 11.79 -27.98 -1.93
N GLN A 259 12.05 -26.75 -2.34
CA GLN A 259 12.13 -25.60 -1.47
C GLN A 259 10.96 -24.69 -1.79
N VAL A 260 10.23 -24.29 -0.75
CA VAL A 260 8.99 -23.53 -0.85
C VAL A 260 9.16 -22.22 -0.10
N PHE A 261 8.73 -21.13 -0.73
CA PHE A 261 8.71 -19.80 -0.17
C PHE A 261 7.27 -19.28 -0.19
N ILE A 262 6.81 -18.78 0.95
CA ILE A 262 5.52 -18.09 1.10
C ILE A 262 5.83 -16.60 1.21
N LEU A 263 5.26 -15.81 0.30
CA LEU A 263 5.47 -14.38 0.26
C LEU A 263 4.19 -13.63 0.57
N ASN A 264 4.36 -12.48 1.21
CA ASN A 264 3.32 -11.49 1.34
C ASN A 264 2.97 -10.95 -0.06
N GLU A 265 1.70 -11.05 -0.42
CA GLU A 265 1.12 -10.68 -1.71
C GLU A 265 1.09 -9.18 -1.98
N GLN A 266 1.22 -8.36 -0.94
CA GLN A 266 1.33 -6.91 -1.09
C GLN A 266 2.78 -6.49 -1.22
N THR A 267 3.68 -7.03 -0.39
CA THR A 267 5.04 -6.51 -0.24
C THR A 267 6.14 -7.32 -0.90
N GLY A 268 5.86 -8.58 -1.29
CA GLY A 268 6.87 -9.55 -1.73
C GLY A 268 7.79 -10.05 -0.60
N GLN A 269 7.56 -9.64 0.65
CA GLN A 269 8.35 -10.11 1.78
C GLN A 269 8.15 -11.62 1.95
N VAL A 270 9.24 -12.38 2.07
CA VAL A 270 9.18 -13.80 2.45
C VAL A 270 8.72 -13.88 3.90
N VAL A 271 7.51 -14.40 4.12
CA VAL A 271 6.90 -14.53 5.45
C VAL A 271 7.11 -15.92 6.05
N ASP A 272 7.33 -16.92 5.20
CA ASP A 272 7.68 -18.27 5.61
C ASP A 272 8.44 -18.99 4.49
N LYS A 273 9.27 -19.98 4.84
CA LYS A 273 10.00 -20.80 3.87
C LYS A 273 10.44 -22.12 4.49
N ALA A 274 10.41 -23.18 3.70
CA ALA A 274 10.80 -24.51 4.14
C ALA A 274 11.40 -25.33 2.99
N ALA A 275 12.17 -26.35 3.35
CA ALA A 275 12.70 -27.34 2.41
C ALA A 275 12.22 -28.73 2.79
N PHE A 276 11.91 -29.53 1.76
CA PHE A 276 11.36 -30.87 1.89
C PHE A 276 12.18 -31.83 1.02
N ASP A 277 12.84 -32.82 1.64
CA ASP A 277 13.66 -33.80 0.92
C ASP A 277 12.79 -34.84 0.21
N THR A 278 12.16 -34.41 -0.88
CA THR A 278 11.29 -35.18 -1.76
C THR A 278 12.08 -35.97 -2.80
N TRP A 279 13.30 -36.39 -2.48
CA TRP A 279 13.98 -37.40 -3.28
C TRP A 279 13.32 -38.77 -3.02
N VAL A 280 13.32 -39.67 -4.00
CA VAL A 280 12.67 -40.99 -3.86
C VAL A 280 13.21 -41.84 -2.69
N HIS A 281 14.45 -41.59 -2.24
CA HIS A 281 15.04 -42.21 -1.04
C HIS A 281 15.31 -41.18 0.08
N GLY A 282 14.62 -40.04 0.04
CA GLY A 282 14.67 -38.99 1.06
C GLY A 282 13.70 -39.27 2.21
N ASP A 283 13.07 -38.22 2.71
CA ASP A 283 12.07 -38.33 3.78
C ASP A 283 10.74 -38.80 3.20
N ALA A 284 10.30 -40.00 3.62
CA ALA A 284 9.05 -40.61 3.16
C ALA A 284 7.80 -39.74 3.45
N GLU A 285 7.87 -38.85 4.45
CA GLU A 285 6.79 -37.93 4.81
C GLU A 285 6.96 -36.53 4.20
N ALA A 286 8.00 -36.29 3.38
CA ALA A 286 8.32 -34.97 2.84
C ALA A 286 7.15 -34.35 2.06
N ALA A 287 6.47 -35.14 1.22
CA ALA A 287 5.32 -34.69 0.44
C ALA A 287 4.15 -34.28 1.35
N LYS A 288 3.86 -35.05 2.41
CA LYS A 288 2.82 -34.73 3.38
C LYS A 288 3.16 -33.47 4.18
N LYS A 289 4.42 -33.33 4.61
CA LYS A 289 4.90 -32.13 5.31
C LYS A 289 4.79 -30.89 4.42
N MET A 290 5.14 -31.02 3.14
CA MET A 290 4.98 -29.95 2.16
C MET A 290 3.51 -29.57 1.95
N ALA A 291 2.62 -30.56 1.83
CA ALA A 291 1.18 -30.32 1.75
C ALA A 291 0.64 -29.58 2.99
N THR A 292 1.03 -30.00 4.19
CA THR A 292 0.66 -29.31 5.44
C THR A 292 1.20 -27.88 5.47
N PHE A 293 2.44 -27.67 5.06
CA PHE A 293 3.05 -26.33 5.02
C PHE A 293 2.32 -25.38 4.07
N LEU A 294 2.07 -25.82 2.83
CA LEU A 294 1.29 -25.07 1.85
C LEU A 294 -0.15 -24.84 2.32
N GLY A 295 -0.77 -25.86 2.94
CA GLY A 295 -2.09 -25.80 3.55
C GLY A 295 -2.20 -24.78 4.69
N GLY A 296 -1.12 -24.55 5.43
CA GLY A 296 -1.04 -23.56 6.52
C GLY A 296 -0.89 -22.11 6.07
N ALA A 297 -0.50 -21.83 4.83
CA ALA A 297 -0.41 -20.46 4.31
C ALA A 297 -1.80 -19.78 4.29
N ALA A 298 -1.87 -18.48 4.52
CA ALA A 298 -3.12 -17.73 4.35
C ALA A 298 -3.55 -17.67 2.87
N GLU A 299 -4.86 -17.61 2.60
CA GLU A 299 -5.38 -17.36 1.25
C GLU A 299 -4.80 -16.06 0.67
N GLY A 300 -4.54 -16.06 -0.63
CA GLY A 300 -3.95 -14.92 -1.35
C GLY A 300 -2.42 -14.83 -1.25
N ARG A 301 -1.73 -15.59 -0.40
CA ARG A 301 -0.26 -15.59 -0.33
C ARG A 301 0.36 -16.05 -1.65
N ILE A 302 1.49 -15.45 -2.03
CA ILE A 302 2.26 -15.90 -3.19
C ILE A 302 3.10 -17.11 -2.77
N ILE A 303 3.12 -18.14 -3.60
CA ILE A 303 3.87 -19.37 -3.40
C ILE A 303 4.91 -19.46 -4.52
N ALA A 304 6.19 -19.58 -4.15
CA ALA A 304 7.25 -19.94 -5.07
C ALA A 304 7.84 -21.30 -4.67
N VAL A 305 7.98 -22.19 -5.65
CA VAL A 305 8.53 -23.54 -5.46
C VAL A 305 9.71 -23.70 -6.40
N VAL A 306 10.82 -24.21 -5.88
CA VAL A 306 12.03 -24.55 -6.65
C VAL A 306 12.60 -25.87 -6.18
N VAL A 307 13.24 -26.63 -7.06
CA VAL A 307 13.92 -27.88 -6.69
C VAL A 307 15.44 -27.67 -6.57
N HIS A 308 16.04 -28.33 -5.59
CA HIS A 308 17.50 -28.44 -5.42
C HIS A 308 17.94 -29.90 -5.50
N ASP A 309 18.93 -30.20 -6.34
CA ASP A 309 19.44 -31.54 -6.67
C ASP A 309 18.40 -32.48 -7.31
N SER A 310 17.41 -32.97 -6.55
CA SER A 310 16.38 -33.88 -7.05
C SER A 310 15.08 -33.80 -6.25
N GLY A 311 13.94 -33.80 -6.95
CA GLY A 311 12.58 -33.77 -6.39
C GLY A 311 11.67 -34.86 -6.96
N ASP A 312 12.24 -35.95 -7.42
CA ASP A 312 11.63 -37.07 -8.17
C ASP A 312 10.79 -38.03 -7.31
N PHE A 313 10.06 -37.49 -6.33
CA PHE A 313 9.18 -38.27 -5.49
C PHE A 313 8.02 -38.85 -6.31
N THR A 314 7.87 -40.18 -6.27
CA THR A 314 6.85 -40.91 -7.02
C THR A 314 5.47 -40.94 -6.32
N GLY A 315 5.39 -40.52 -5.05
CA GLY A 315 4.22 -40.74 -4.19
C GLY A 315 3.20 -39.61 -4.06
N GLY A 316 3.16 -38.61 -4.96
CA GLY A 316 2.07 -37.62 -4.95
C GLY A 316 2.44 -36.15 -5.14
N LEU A 317 3.50 -35.82 -5.88
CA LEU A 317 3.76 -34.41 -6.21
C LEU A 317 2.54 -33.74 -6.88
N SER A 318 1.85 -34.48 -7.75
CA SER A 318 0.59 -34.06 -8.39
C SER A 318 -0.49 -33.68 -7.37
N SER A 319 -0.67 -34.45 -6.29
CA SER A 319 -1.70 -34.14 -5.28
C SER A 319 -1.33 -32.97 -4.38
N VAL A 320 -0.04 -32.67 -4.24
CA VAL A 320 0.45 -31.54 -3.44
C VAL A 320 0.36 -30.21 -4.20
N LEU A 321 0.76 -30.18 -5.48
CA LEU A 321 0.87 -28.93 -6.24
C LEU A 321 -0.30 -28.65 -7.19
N ALA A 322 -1.09 -29.65 -7.59
CA ALA A 322 -2.27 -29.43 -8.43
C ALA A 322 -3.30 -28.46 -7.83
N PRO A 323 -3.57 -28.45 -6.50
CA PRO A 323 -4.46 -27.45 -5.89
C PRO A 323 -4.01 -26.00 -6.10
N TYR A 324 -2.73 -25.79 -6.43
CA TYR A 324 -2.13 -24.47 -6.65
C TYR A 324 -1.87 -24.18 -8.14
N GLY A 325 -2.50 -24.96 -9.04
CA GLY A 325 -2.51 -24.72 -10.47
C GLY A 325 -1.43 -25.44 -11.27
N SER A 326 -0.58 -26.25 -10.62
CA SER A 326 0.45 -27.02 -11.30
C SER A 326 -0.15 -28.09 -12.20
N THR A 327 0.38 -28.19 -13.42
CA THR A 327 0.03 -29.21 -14.41
C THR A 327 1.09 -30.31 -14.50
N ILE A 328 2.25 -30.12 -13.87
CA ILE A 328 3.32 -31.10 -13.83
C ILE A 328 3.01 -32.14 -12.74
N THR A 329 2.68 -33.35 -13.18
CA THR A 329 2.28 -34.44 -12.29
C THR A 329 3.43 -35.30 -11.78
N TYR A 330 4.60 -35.19 -12.41
CA TYR A 330 5.79 -35.98 -12.11
C TYR A 330 7.07 -35.25 -12.50
N LEU A 331 8.11 -35.38 -11.67
CA LEU A 331 9.47 -34.97 -11.98
C LEU A 331 10.38 -36.19 -12.06
N GLY A 332 11.16 -36.28 -13.12
CA GLY A 332 12.22 -37.28 -13.26
C GLY A 332 13.41 -37.01 -12.35
N ARG A 333 14.24 -38.03 -12.15
CA ARG A 333 15.46 -37.93 -11.36
C ARG A 333 16.35 -36.80 -11.86
N ARG A 334 16.64 -35.84 -10.98
CA ARG A 334 17.48 -34.66 -11.25
C ARG A 334 16.98 -33.78 -12.40
N GLU A 335 15.66 -33.69 -12.57
CA GLU A 335 15.05 -32.58 -13.29
C GLU A 335 14.99 -31.34 -12.38
N SER A 336 15.27 -30.16 -12.93
CA SER A 336 15.01 -28.90 -12.24
C SER A 336 13.58 -28.43 -12.54
N TYR A 337 12.96 -27.78 -11.56
CA TYR A 337 11.57 -27.35 -11.60
C TYR A 337 11.39 -26.06 -10.82
N ALA A 338 10.68 -25.10 -11.40
CA ALA A 338 10.33 -23.86 -10.73
C ALA A 338 8.88 -23.46 -11.04
N MET A 339 8.20 -22.92 -10.04
CA MET A 339 6.79 -22.52 -10.11
C MET A 339 6.57 -21.26 -9.26
N ILE A 340 5.75 -20.35 -9.77
CA ILE A 340 5.26 -19.18 -9.03
C ILE A 340 3.75 -19.11 -9.23
N THR A 341 3.01 -19.06 -8.12
CA THR A 341 1.54 -19.09 -8.08
C THR A 341 1.01 -18.30 -6.88
N GLN A 342 -0.31 -18.25 -6.73
CA GLN A 342 -1.00 -17.70 -5.57
C GLN A 342 -1.82 -18.80 -4.89
N LYS A 343 -1.89 -18.76 -3.56
CA LYS A 343 -2.84 -19.58 -2.82
C LYS A 343 -4.26 -19.08 -3.09
N GLY A 344 -5.11 -19.97 -3.58
CA GLY A 344 -6.48 -19.67 -4.00
C GLY A 344 -6.69 -20.02 -5.47
N PRO A 345 -7.60 -19.33 -6.18
CA PRO A 345 -7.78 -19.49 -7.61
C PRO A 345 -6.46 -19.26 -8.38
N LYS A 346 -6.24 -20.05 -9.44
CA LYS A 346 -5.05 -19.94 -10.28
C LYS A 346 -4.97 -18.53 -10.90
N PRO A 347 -3.91 -17.75 -10.62
CA PRO A 347 -3.78 -16.40 -11.17
C PRO A 347 -3.43 -16.42 -12.66
N SER A 348 -3.76 -15.34 -13.38
CA SER A 348 -3.41 -15.16 -14.81
C SER A 348 -1.90 -15.12 -15.05
N TRP A 349 -1.15 -14.58 -14.10
CA TRP A 349 0.32 -14.51 -14.12
C TRP A 349 1.02 -15.79 -13.63
N PHE A 350 0.28 -16.86 -13.36
CA PHE A 350 0.84 -18.16 -13.00
C PHE A 350 1.93 -18.59 -13.99
N VAL A 351 3.05 -19.07 -13.46
CA VAL A 351 4.13 -19.64 -14.29
C VAL A 351 4.69 -20.89 -13.64
N GLU A 352 4.89 -21.92 -14.44
CA GLU A 352 5.67 -23.10 -14.06
C GLU A 352 6.52 -23.58 -15.23
N LYS A 353 7.68 -24.15 -14.91
CA LYS A 353 8.58 -24.75 -15.89
C LYS A 353 9.34 -25.90 -15.23
N ARG A 354 9.67 -26.90 -16.05
CA ARG A 354 10.70 -27.90 -15.75
C ARG A 354 11.72 -27.96 -16.88
N SER A 355 12.94 -28.32 -16.54
CA SER A 355 13.96 -28.73 -17.50
C SER A 355 14.28 -30.20 -17.31
N ALA A 356 14.47 -30.90 -18.42
CA ALA A 356 15.00 -32.24 -18.40
C ALA A 356 16.38 -32.27 -17.69
N LYS A 357 16.75 -33.45 -17.22
CA LYS A 357 18.05 -33.71 -16.57
C LYS A 357 19.23 -33.15 -17.38
N GLY A 358 19.98 -32.21 -16.81
CA GLY A 358 21.14 -31.59 -17.45
C GLY A 358 20.81 -30.47 -18.43
N ALA A 359 19.54 -30.07 -18.54
CA ALA A 359 19.09 -28.95 -19.37
C ALA A 359 18.68 -27.71 -18.54
N GLY A 360 18.86 -27.74 -17.22
CA GLY A 360 18.68 -26.57 -16.37
C GLY A 360 19.89 -25.62 -16.39
N PRO A 361 19.94 -24.63 -15.48
CA PRO A 361 18.95 -24.39 -14.43
C PRO A 361 17.57 -24.00 -14.99
N THR A 362 16.53 -24.37 -14.25
CA THR A 362 15.18 -23.91 -14.56
C THR A 362 14.94 -22.56 -13.90
N ILE A 363 14.60 -21.56 -14.71
CA ILE A 363 14.29 -20.20 -14.25
C ILE A 363 12.89 -19.84 -14.73
N VAL A 364 12.06 -19.34 -13.82
CA VAL A 364 10.77 -18.70 -14.12
C VAL A 364 10.72 -17.33 -13.47
N GLU A 365 9.93 -16.44 -14.06
CA GLU A 365 9.72 -15.09 -13.57
C GLU A 365 8.26 -14.71 -13.75
N ALA A 366 7.68 -14.06 -12.74
CA ALA A 366 6.32 -13.53 -12.77
C ALA A 366 6.30 -12.13 -12.18
N PHE A 367 5.53 -11.24 -12.82
CA PHE A 367 5.15 -9.97 -12.23
C PHE A 367 3.88 -10.16 -11.41
N ILE A 368 3.97 -9.91 -10.11
CA ILE A 368 2.83 -9.96 -9.20
C ILE A 368 2.20 -8.58 -9.17
N PRO A 369 0.96 -8.43 -9.67
CA PRO A 369 0.32 -7.13 -9.74
C PRO A 369 -0.11 -6.67 -8.34
N PRO A 370 -0.30 -5.36 -8.10
CA PRO A 370 -0.80 -4.84 -6.84
C PRO A 370 -2.13 -5.50 -6.45
N ALA A 371 -2.31 -5.82 -5.17
CA ALA A 371 -3.57 -6.37 -4.68
C ALA A 371 -4.76 -5.47 -5.09
N GLY A 372 -5.73 -6.03 -5.80
CA GLY A 372 -6.91 -5.30 -6.32
C GLY A 372 -6.88 -5.00 -7.83
N THR A 373 -5.81 -5.33 -8.54
CA THR A 373 -5.81 -5.32 -10.02
C THR A 373 -6.15 -6.71 -10.54
N LEU A 374 -7.44 -6.98 -10.72
CA LEU A 374 -7.86 -8.02 -11.67
C LEU A 374 -7.65 -7.43 -13.05
N GLU A 375 -6.62 -7.85 -13.76
CA GLU A 375 -6.52 -7.59 -15.19
C GLU A 375 -7.59 -8.44 -15.88
N ASP A 376 -8.76 -7.86 -16.09
CA ASP A 376 -9.64 -8.27 -17.17
C ASP A 376 -8.90 -7.96 -18.48
N HIS A 377 -8.11 -8.92 -18.95
CA HIS A 377 -7.76 -8.97 -20.35
C HIS A 377 -9.03 -9.37 -21.11
N GLU A 378 -9.87 -8.37 -21.35
CA GLU A 378 -10.86 -8.42 -22.42
C GLU A 378 -10.08 -8.60 -23.72
N VAL A 379 -10.04 -9.84 -24.21
CA VAL A 379 -9.54 -10.15 -25.54
C VAL A 379 -10.49 -9.46 -26.50
N ASP A 380 -9.99 -8.40 -27.14
CA ASP A 380 -10.62 -7.71 -28.25
C ASP A 380 -10.78 -8.71 -29.42
N ASN A 381 -11.81 -9.54 -29.34
CA ASN A 381 -12.29 -10.41 -30.40
C ASN A 381 -13.18 -9.60 -31.33
N ASP A 382 -12.62 -8.57 -31.96
CA ASP A 382 -13.26 -7.92 -33.10
C ASP A 382 -12.22 -7.62 -34.20
N LYS A 383 -11.54 -8.69 -34.61
CA LYS A 383 -10.87 -8.81 -35.91
C LYS A 383 -11.05 -10.23 -36.39
N ASP A 384 -12.20 -10.49 -37.01
CA ASP A 384 -12.43 -11.51 -38.06
C ASP A 384 -13.93 -11.62 -38.36
N ARG A 385 -14.53 -10.50 -38.77
CA ARG A 385 -15.79 -10.50 -39.50
C ARG A 385 -15.66 -9.63 -40.74
N ASP A 386 -14.85 -10.12 -41.67
CA ASP A 386 -15.10 -9.92 -43.09
C ASP A 386 -14.95 -11.29 -43.78
N GLU A 387 -15.84 -11.53 -44.75
CA GLU A 387 -15.89 -12.65 -45.71
C GLU A 387 -16.57 -13.96 -45.24
N LEU A 388 -17.90 -14.02 -45.42
CA LEU A 388 -18.60 -15.01 -46.27
C LEU A 388 -20.02 -14.56 -46.62
#